data_AF-A0A1Y4RJU4-F1
#
_entry.id   AF-A0A1Y4RJU4-F1
#
_cell.length_a   1.000
_cell.length_b   1.000
_cell.length_c   1.000
_cell.angle_alpha   90.00
_cell.angle_beta   90.00
_cell.angle_gamma   90.00
#
_symmetry.space_group_name_H-M   'P 1'
#
loop_
_entity.id
_entity.type
_entity.pdbx_description
1 polymer ?
#
loop_
_entity_poly.entity_id
_entity_poly.type
_entity_poly.pdbx_seq_one_letter_code
_entity_poly.pdbx_strand_id
1 'polypeptide(L)'
;MSANSTNPGTLFGGSWTQITGRFLLAAGGGYSAGATGGEATHKLTLAEIASHSHSYVDSYPTEAQGGGAYGYAGNNTLIVTESARSRTTNAAGSSAAHNNMPPYLVVYVWRRTT
;
A
#
# COMPACT_ATOMS: atom_id res chain seq x y z
N MET A 1 -4.74 -31.98 -9.41
CA MET A 1 -3.67 -31.39 -8.57
C MET A 1 -2.95 -32.54 -7.88
N SER A 2 -1.66 -32.43 -7.63
CA SER A 2 -0.83 -33.53 -7.11
C SER A 2 0.26 -32.99 -6.18
N ALA A 3 0.68 -33.78 -5.19
CA ALA A 3 1.88 -33.52 -4.41
C ALA A 3 3.18 -33.88 -5.19
N ASN A 4 3.05 -34.60 -6.31
CA ASN A 4 4.16 -35.06 -7.13
C ASN A 4 4.29 -34.23 -8.43
N SER A 5 5.53 -33.92 -8.81
CA SER A 5 5.90 -33.17 -10.02
C SER A 5 5.73 -33.94 -11.33
N THR A 6 5.45 -35.24 -11.31
CA THR A 6 5.32 -36.07 -12.51
C THR A 6 4.29 -35.48 -13.47
N ASN A 7 4.69 -35.31 -14.74
CA ASN A 7 3.79 -34.89 -15.81
C ASN A 7 2.71 -35.97 -16.04
N PRO A 8 1.41 -35.66 -15.90
CA PRO A 8 0.34 -36.63 -16.07
C PRO A 8 0.34 -37.34 -17.43
N GLY A 9 0.91 -36.73 -18.47
CA GLY A 9 1.06 -37.37 -19.78
C GLY A 9 1.88 -38.67 -19.77
N THR A 10 2.80 -38.81 -18.80
CA THR A 10 3.57 -40.07 -18.62
C THR A 10 2.74 -41.20 -18.02
N LEU A 11 1.65 -40.88 -17.32
CA LEU A 11 0.79 -41.86 -16.62
C LEU A 11 -0.51 -42.13 -17.37
N PHE A 12 -1.08 -41.10 -18.01
CA PHE A 12 -2.41 -41.13 -18.60
C PHE A 12 -2.42 -40.83 -20.11
N GLY A 13 -1.25 -40.59 -20.71
CA GLY A 13 -1.15 -40.12 -22.10
C GLY A 13 -1.65 -38.68 -22.30
N GLY A 14 -1.64 -38.25 -23.56
CA GLY A 14 -2.00 -36.90 -23.96
C GLY A 14 -0.95 -35.84 -23.61
N SER A 15 -1.24 -34.58 -23.94
CA SER A 15 -0.36 -33.45 -23.69
C SER A 15 -0.89 -32.62 -22.54
N TRP A 16 0.03 -32.18 -21.67
CA TRP A 16 -0.30 -31.43 -20.47
C TRP A 16 0.66 -30.25 -20.30
N THR A 17 0.13 -29.14 -19.81
CA THR A 17 0.91 -27.96 -19.44
C THR A 17 0.73 -27.68 -17.95
N GLN A 18 1.83 -27.48 -17.23
CA GLN A 18 1.77 -27.15 -15.82
C GLN A 18 1.22 -25.73 -15.61
N ILE A 19 0.35 -25.56 -14.63
CA ILE A 19 -0.05 -24.26 -14.10
C ILE A 19 0.86 -23.96 -12.91
N THR A 20 1.55 -22.81 -12.93
CA THR A 20 2.59 -22.45 -11.97
C THR A 20 2.31 -21.07 -11.36
N GLY A 21 2.67 -20.86 -10.09
CA GLY A 21 2.71 -19.52 -9.48
C GLY A 21 1.40 -18.75 -9.49
N ARG A 22 0.24 -19.43 -9.42
CA ARG A 22 -1.08 -18.78 -9.40
C ARG A 22 -2.14 -19.64 -8.73
N PHE A 23 -3.11 -18.97 -8.10
CA PHE A 23 -4.34 -19.61 -7.65
C PHE A 23 -5.29 -19.88 -8.82
N LEU A 24 -6.18 -20.86 -8.65
CA LEU A 24 -7.25 -21.12 -9.62
C LEU A 24 -8.48 -20.32 -9.23
N LEU A 25 -8.89 -19.41 -10.12
CA LEU A 25 -10.17 -18.73 -10.05
C LEU A 25 -11.10 -19.33 -11.11
N ALA A 26 -12.34 -19.64 -10.72
CA ALA A 26 -13.34 -20.18 -11.64
C ALA A 26 -13.73 -19.14 -12.69
N ALA A 27 -13.92 -19.58 -13.93
CA ALA A 27 -14.43 -18.73 -15.00
C ALA A 27 -15.93 -18.41 -14.80
N GLY A 28 -16.36 -17.26 -15.32
CA GLY A 28 -17.71 -16.71 -15.12
C GLY A 28 -17.70 -15.39 -14.35
N GLY A 29 -18.84 -14.69 -14.29
CA GLY A 29 -18.96 -13.43 -13.51
C GLY A 29 -17.99 -12.32 -13.93
N GLY A 30 -17.55 -12.30 -15.18
CA GLY A 30 -16.53 -11.36 -15.69
C GLY A 30 -15.13 -11.95 -15.84
N TYR A 31 -14.88 -13.18 -15.37
CA TYR A 31 -13.59 -13.86 -15.52
C TYR A 31 -13.58 -14.81 -16.71
N SER A 32 -12.78 -14.48 -17.72
CA SER A 32 -12.59 -15.34 -18.90
C SER A 32 -11.67 -16.53 -18.59
N ALA A 33 -12.00 -17.69 -19.15
CA ALA A 33 -11.16 -18.88 -19.00
C ALA A 33 -9.74 -18.63 -19.55
N GLY A 34 -8.72 -18.97 -18.77
CA GLY A 34 -7.32 -18.76 -19.13
C GLY A 34 -6.78 -17.35 -18.87
N ALA A 35 -7.61 -16.40 -18.45
CA ALA A 35 -7.13 -15.11 -17.97
C ALA A 35 -6.26 -15.27 -16.72
N THR A 36 -5.30 -14.37 -16.55
CA THR A 36 -4.35 -14.36 -15.43
C THR A 36 -4.26 -12.97 -14.83
N GLY A 37 -3.99 -12.88 -13.53
CA GLY A 37 -3.78 -11.61 -12.82
C GLY A 37 -3.39 -11.84 -11.35
N GLY A 38 -3.46 -10.78 -10.56
CA GLY A 38 -3.11 -10.79 -9.13
C GLY A 38 -1.64 -10.45 -8.86
N GLU A 39 -1.33 -10.19 -7.59
CA GLU A 39 -0.01 -9.76 -7.12
C GLU A 39 0.37 -10.51 -5.85
N ALA A 40 1.58 -11.10 -5.82
CA ALA A 40 2.09 -11.78 -4.63
C ALA A 40 2.51 -10.79 -3.53
N THR A 41 3.04 -9.63 -3.93
CA THR A 41 3.36 -8.51 -3.03
C THR A 41 2.73 -7.25 -3.57
N HIS A 42 2.15 -6.44 -2.69
CA HIS A 42 1.47 -5.21 -3.06
C HIS A 42 2.07 -4.01 -2.32
N LYS A 43 2.29 -2.91 -3.04
CA LYS A 43 2.71 -1.64 -2.46
C LYS A 43 1.56 -0.65 -2.59
N LEU A 44 1.09 -0.18 -1.44
CA LEU A 44 0.01 0.80 -1.37
C LEU A 44 0.35 2.06 -2.18
N THR A 45 -0.64 2.52 -2.91
CA THR A 45 -0.68 3.79 -3.63
C THR A 45 -1.42 4.83 -2.80
N LEU A 46 -1.27 6.11 -3.17
CA LEU A 46 -2.00 7.19 -2.50
C LEU A 46 -3.53 7.05 -2.63
N ALA A 47 -4.02 6.50 -3.74
CA ALA A 47 -5.45 6.29 -3.98
C ALA A 47 -6.06 5.21 -3.08
N GLU A 48 -5.24 4.30 -2.54
CA GLU A 48 -5.67 3.24 -1.62
C GLU A 48 -5.67 3.69 -0.16
N ILE A 49 -5.21 4.91 0.14
CA ILE A 49 -5.27 5.47 1.49
C ILE A 49 -6.64 6.10 1.71
N ALA A 50 -7.36 5.59 2.72
CA ALA A 50 -8.63 6.16 3.12
C ALA A 50 -8.48 7.62 3.58
N SER A 51 -9.48 8.44 3.26
CA SER A 51 -9.57 9.81 3.76
C SER A 51 -9.53 9.81 5.29
N HIS A 52 -8.63 10.61 5.85
CA HIS A 52 -8.44 10.74 7.28
C HIS A 52 -8.03 12.18 7.62
N SER A 53 -8.22 12.59 8.87
CA SER A 53 -7.82 13.91 9.36
C SER A 53 -6.94 13.76 10.60
N HIS A 54 -6.12 14.78 10.84
CA HIS A 54 -5.33 14.91 12.05
C HIS A 54 -5.79 16.16 12.79
N SER A 55 -6.01 16.05 14.10
CA SER A 55 -6.13 17.20 14.98
C SER A 55 -4.82 17.34 15.75
N TYR A 56 -4.25 18.54 15.77
CA TYR A 56 -3.14 18.86 16.64
C TYR A 56 -3.36 20.24 17.26
N VAL A 57 -2.95 20.38 18.52
CA VAL A 57 -2.93 21.66 19.22
C VAL A 57 -1.49 22.11 19.26
N ASP A 58 -1.21 23.21 18.58
CA ASP A 58 0.10 23.83 18.59
C ASP A 58 0.15 24.85 19.75
N SER A 59 0.87 24.52 20.82
CA SER A 59 1.06 25.43 21.95
C SER A 59 2.41 26.11 21.80
N TYR A 60 2.39 27.36 21.33
CA TYR A 60 3.59 28.20 21.29
C TYR A 60 3.66 29.02 22.57
N PRO A 61 4.75 28.95 23.36
CA PRO A 61 5.05 30.08 24.23
C PRO A 61 5.28 31.25 23.28
N THR A 62 4.47 32.30 23.41
CA THR A 62 4.83 33.58 22.79
C THR A 62 6.16 33.97 23.42
N GLU A 63 7.26 33.85 22.67
CA GLU A 63 8.51 34.43 23.12
C GLU A 63 8.26 35.93 23.30
N ALA A 64 8.27 36.41 24.54
CA ALA A 64 8.70 37.76 24.79
C ALA A 64 10.19 37.77 24.40
N GLN A 65 10.47 37.99 23.11
CA GLN A 65 11.84 38.07 22.61
C GLN A 65 12.54 39.22 23.31
N GLY A 66 13.42 38.88 24.26
CA GLY A 66 14.42 39.80 24.75
C GLY A 66 15.45 40.03 23.66
N GLY A 67 15.38 41.20 23.00
CA GLY A 67 16.54 41.78 22.32
C GLY A 67 16.26 42.56 21.04
N GLY A 68 15.73 43.80 21.15
CA GLY A 68 15.83 44.78 20.06
C GLY A 68 14.74 45.86 20.05
N ALA A 69 15.01 46.98 20.72
CA ALA A 69 14.22 48.22 20.73
C ALA A 69 12.75 48.12 21.21
N TYR A 70 12.57 48.20 22.52
CA TYR A 70 11.31 48.69 23.10
C TYR A 70 11.12 50.17 22.72
N GLY A 71 10.54 50.41 21.54
CA GLY A 71 9.96 51.69 21.20
C GLY A 71 8.54 51.75 21.75
N TYR A 72 8.37 52.22 22.99
CA TYR A 72 7.06 52.66 23.45
C TYR A 72 6.71 53.96 22.74
N ALA A 73 5.95 53.85 21.65
CA ALA A 73 5.28 54.98 21.03
C ALA A 73 3.82 54.61 20.77
N GLY A 74 2.94 55.08 21.67
CA GLY A 74 1.52 55.38 21.41
C GLY A 74 0.60 54.23 20.96
N ASN A 75 -0.42 53.95 21.78
CA ASN A 75 -1.57 53.09 21.48
C ASN A 75 -1.25 51.63 21.14
N ASN A 76 -1.33 50.82 22.20
CA ASN A 76 -1.00 49.41 22.28
C ASN A 76 -1.92 48.50 21.43
N THR A 77 -1.67 48.42 20.12
CA THR A 77 -2.04 47.26 19.30
C THR A 77 -0.77 46.55 18.86
N LEU A 78 -0.43 45.47 19.56
CA LEU A 78 0.54 44.48 19.11
C LEU A 78 0.10 43.95 17.75
N ILE A 79 0.70 44.44 16.66
CA ILE A 79 0.58 43.82 15.36
C ILE A 79 1.49 42.60 15.40
N VAL A 80 0.95 41.47 15.85
CA VAL A 80 1.57 40.17 15.61
C VAL A 80 1.44 39.92 14.12
N THR A 81 2.53 40.11 13.37
CA THR A 81 2.59 39.62 11.99
C THR A 81 2.66 38.10 12.07
N GLU A 82 1.50 37.46 12.15
CA GLU A 82 1.37 36.01 12.17
C GLU A 82 1.85 35.48 10.81
N SER A 83 3.13 35.10 10.75
CA SER A 83 3.67 34.44 9.58
C SER A 83 3.05 33.04 9.55
N ALA A 84 2.18 32.76 8.58
CA ALA A 84 1.53 31.47 8.40
C ALA A 84 2.59 30.35 8.31
N ARG A 85 2.88 29.70 9.43
CA ARG A 85 3.94 28.70 9.53
C ARG A 85 3.34 27.35 9.19
N SER A 86 3.46 26.92 7.94
CA SER A 86 3.11 25.54 7.56
C SER A 86 4.02 24.57 8.29
N ARG A 87 3.43 23.62 9.02
CA ARG A 87 4.17 22.55 9.69
C ARG A 87 3.66 21.21 9.23
N THR A 88 4.59 20.41 8.76
CA THR A 88 4.36 19.02 8.40
C THR A 88 5.07 18.15 9.42
N THR A 89 4.43 17.05 9.81
CA THR A 89 5.11 15.98 10.51
C THR A 89 6.13 15.34 9.57
N ASN A 90 7.13 14.66 10.14
CA ASN A 90 7.96 13.77 9.34
C ASN A 90 7.11 12.64 8.75
N ALA A 91 7.52 12.15 7.59
CA ALA A 91 6.92 10.96 7.01
C ALA A 91 7.10 9.76 7.95
N ALA A 92 6.04 8.97 8.11
CA ALA A 92 6.06 7.70 8.83
C ALA A 92 5.53 6.58 7.92
N GLY A 93 6.01 5.36 8.14
CA GLY A 93 5.77 4.20 7.29
C GLY A 93 6.95 3.91 6.35
N SER A 94 7.11 2.64 5.96
CA SER A 94 8.25 2.20 5.14
C SER A 94 8.02 2.39 3.62
N SER A 95 6.77 2.59 3.20
CA SER A 95 6.36 2.53 1.79
C SER A 95 6.87 1.28 1.06
N ALA A 96 7.13 0.20 1.80
CA ALA A 96 7.57 -1.08 1.27
C ALA A 96 6.36 -1.91 0.82
N ALA A 97 6.57 -2.78 -0.17
CA ALA A 97 5.56 -3.76 -0.53
C ALA A 97 5.39 -4.79 0.60
N HIS A 98 4.16 -5.23 0.85
CA HIS A 98 3.84 -6.29 1.81
C HIS A 98 3.37 -7.55 1.09
N ASN A 99 3.51 -8.71 1.76
CA ASN A 99 2.99 -9.98 1.24
C ASN A 99 1.45 -9.91 1.15
N ASN A 100 0.92 -10.25 -0.02
CA ASN A 100 -0.51 -10.28 -0.32
C ASN A 100 -1.02 -11.72 -0.52
N MET A 101 -0.19 -12.73 -0.25
CA MET A 101 -0.60 -14.13 -0.35
C MET A 101 -1.26 -14.61 0.95
N PRO A 102 -2.54 -15.05 0.93
CA PRO A 102 -3.16 -15.73 2.06
C PRO A 102 -2.46 -17.08 2.31
N PRO A 103 -2.62 -17.72 3.49
CA PRO A 103 -2.07 -19.05 3.74
C PRO A 103 -2.42 -20.04 2.62
N TYR A 104 -1.42 -20.77 2.11
CA TYR A 104 -1.57 -21.66 0.96
C TYR A 104 -0.77 -22.95 1.09
N LEU A 105 -1.21 -23.98 0.35
CA LEU A 105 -0.46 -25.21 0.13
C LEU A 105 0.03 -25.23 -1.32
N VAL A 106 1.33 -25.46 -1.53
CA VAL A 106 1.90 -25.62 -2.86
C VAL A 106 1.65 -27.04 -3.35
N VAL A 107 0.99 -27.16 -4.50
CA VAL A 107 0.77 -28.43 -5.19
C VAL A 107 1.05 -28.27 -6.68
N TYR A 108 1.41 -29.36 -7.34
CA TYR A 108 1.54 -29.39 -8.79
C TYR A 108 0.16 -29.42 -9.44
N VAL A 109 -0.10 -28.44 -10.31
CA VAL A 109 -1.36 -28.30 -11.05
C VAL A 109 -1.06 -28.44 -12.54
N TRP A 110 -1.85 -29.25 -13.24
CA TRP A 110 -1.67 -29.55 -14.66
C TRP A 110 -2.98 -29.33 -15.41
N ARG A 111 -2.90 -28.71 -16.59
CA ARG A 111 -4.00 -28.56 -17.54
C ARG A 111 -3.74 -29.45 -18.75
N ARG A 112 -4.70 -30.29 -19.12
CA ARG A 112 -4.64 -31.06 -20.36
C ARG A 112 -4.83 -30.13 -21.56
N THR A 113 -4.07 -30.34 -22.63
CA THR A 113 -4.13 -29.53 -23.85
C THR A 113 -4.60 -30.32 -25.06
N THR A 114 -4.33 -31.64 -25.11
CA THR A 114 -4.81 -32.59 -26.13
C THR A 114 -4.89 -33.99 -25.52
#